data_AF-A0A5A5TIM2-F1
#
_entry.id   AF-A0A5A5TIM2-F1
#
_cell.length_a   1.000
_cell.length_b   1.000
_cell.length_c   1.000
_cell.angle_alpha   90.00
_cell.angle_beta   90.00
_cell.angle_gamma   90.00
#
_symmetry.space_group_name_H-M   'P 1'
#
loop_
_entity.id
_entity.type
_entity.pdbx_description
1 polymer ?
#
loop_
_entity_poly.entity_id
_entity_poly.type
_entity_poly.pdbx_seq_one_letter_code
_entity_poly.pdbx_strand_id
1 'polypeptide(L)'
;MSACENPLCSNELETIPGHRARRYCSDACKQTAYRLRQDEAARQTEERARQELKQQEMEALRDVYGDLLPGTIDFFYHLGQRGHSHLVQSIGWVIRAERDHALQSEDQERSQLIEEIMMLGERMGYSGMTLGRLANCAGPGDFAILGGVDCWSKFVSHASREMLRQARDTAYYHVEGYQKSRQRLKELSKQS
;
A
#
# COMPACT_ATOMS: atom_id res chain seq x y z
N MET A 1 -7.75 29.52 48.61
CA MET A 1 -8.71 28.51 49.09
C MET A 1 -8.61 27.30 48.18
N SER A 2 -8.47 26.09 48.73
CA SER A 2 -8.45 24.84 47.95
C SER A 2 -9.86 24.24 47.92
N ALA A 3 -10.37 23.79 46.77
CA ALA A 3 -11.66 23.12 46.69
C ALA A 3 -11.57 21.63 47.09
N CYS A 4 -12.71 21.04 47.47
CA CYS A 4 -12.82 19.60 47.68
C CYS A 4 -12.47 18.81 46.41
N GLU A 5 -11.66 17.77 46.52
CA GLU A 5 -11.30 16.91 45.37
C GLU A 5 -12.39 15.89 44.98
N ASN A 6 -13.55 15.90 45.65
CA ASN A 6 -14.70 15.12 45.19
C ASN A 6 -15.36 15.87 44.03
N PRO A 7 -15.40 15.33 42.79
CA PRO A 7 -15.91 16.05 41.62
C PRO A 7 -17.39 16.41 41.72
N LEU A 8 -18.14 15.81 42.66
CA LEU A 8 -19.54 16.13 42.95
C LEU A 8 -19.71 17.15 44.09
N CYS A 9 -18.62 17.71 44.61
CA CYS A 9 -18.63 18.65 45.74
C CYS A 9 -17.89 19.94 45.37
N SER A 10 -18.57 21.07 45.45
CA SER A 10 -18.01 22.40 45.20
C SER A 10 -17.54 23.13 46.48
N ASN A 11 -17.55 22.45 47.64
CA ASN A 11 -17.20 23.09 48.90
C ASN A 11 -15.72 23.50 48.93
N GLU A 12 -15.46 24.68 49.45
CA GLU A 12 -14.12 25.17 49.74
C GLU A 12 -13.57 24.54 51.03
N LEU A 13 -12.26 24.34 51.06
CA LEU A 13 -11.53 23.79 52.20
C LEU A 13 -10.76 24.92 52.90
N GLU A 14 -11.06 25.11 54.18
CA GLU A 14 -10.26 25.96 55.04
C GLU A 14 -8.90 25.29 55.31
N THR A 15 -7.83 26.07 55.14
CA THR A 15 -6.47 25.62 55.44
C THR A 15 -6.05 26.18 56.79
N ILE A 16 -5.88 25.30 57.77
CA ILE A 16 -5.39 25.68 59.11
C ILE A 16 -3.84 25.76 59.05
N PRO A 17 -3.23 26.91 59.36
CA PRO A 17 -1.77 27.07 59.37
C PRO A 17 -1.09 26.03 60.28
N GLY A 18 0.04 25.46 59.83
CA GLY A 18 0.78 24.45 60.59
C GLY A 18 0.28 23.00 60.43
N HIS A 19 -0.84 22.77 59.73
CA HIS A 19 -1.35 21.43 59.42
C HIS A 19 -1.27 21.12 57.92
N ARG A 20 -1.24 19.83 57.57
CA ARG A 20 -1.35 19.38 56.18
C ARG A 20 -2.72 19.80 55.62
N ALA A 21 -2.72 20.44 54.44
CA ALA A 21 -3.94 20.78 53.73
C ALA A 21 -4.83 19.56 53.53
N ARG A 22 -6.11 19.68 53.89
CA ARG A 22 -7.11 18.65 53.62
C ARG A 22 -7.39 18.59 52.12
N ARG A 23 -7.68 17.39 51.61
CA ARG A 23 -8.07 17.13 50.21
C ARG A 23 -9.58 17.01 50.03
N TYR A 24 -10.30 16.71 51.11
CA TYR A 24 -11.74 16.48 51.12
C TYR A 24 -12.38 17.22 52.29
N CYS A 25 -13.60 17.74 52.10
CA CYS A 25 -14.33 18.45 53.15
C CYS A 25 -14.89 17.50 54.22
N SER A 26 -15.10 16.22 53.88
CA SER A 26 -15.61 15.19 54.77
C SER A 26 -15.13 13.78 54.36
N ASP A 27 -15.23 12.82 55.29
CA ASP A 27 -14.96 11.41 54.99
C ASP A 27 -15.94 10.84 53.97
N ALA A 28 -17.20 11.32 53.96
CA ALA A 28 -18.16 10.97 52.92
C ALA A 28 -17.66 11.40 51.53
N CYS A 29 -17.14 12.63 51.38
CA CYS A 29 -16.55 13.09 50.11
C CYS A 29 -15.31 12.28 49.71
N LYS A 30 -14.48 11.87 50.68
CA LYS A 30 -13.33 10.98 50.44
C LYS A 30 -13.79 9.62 49.90
N GLN A 31 -14.81 9.01 50.51
CA GLN A 31 -15.36 7.73 50.06
C GLN A 31 -16.02 7.82 48.69
N THR A 32 -16.82 8.86 48.43
CA THR A 32 -17.44 9.08 47.12
C THR A 32 -16.39 9.28 46.02
N ALA A 33 -15.38 10.12 46.25
CA ALA A 33 -14.28 10.32 45.30
C ALA A 33 -13.45 9.04 45.06
N TYR A 34 -13.35 8.17 46.06
CA TYR A 34 -12.72 6.86 45.90
C TYR A 34 -13.56 5.93 45.00
N ARG A 35 -14.88 5.81 45.26
CA ARG A 35 -15.79 5.00 44.44
C ARG A 35 -15.81 5.46 42.98
N LEU A 36 -15.93 6.78 42.74
CA LEU A 36 -15.90 7.33 41.38
C LEU A 36 -14.61 7.00 40.62
N ARG A 37 -13.47 6.99 41.30
CA ARG A 37 -12.20 6.59 40.67
C ARG A 37 -12.16 5.10 40.34
N GLN A 38 -12.75 4.26 41.18
CA GLN A 38 -12.85 2.82 40.90
C GLN A 38 -13.80 2.56 39.72
N ASP A 39 -14.95 3.21 39.69
CA ASP A 39 -15.92 3.09 38.60
C ASP A 39 -15.31 3.57 37.27
N GLU A 40 -14.57 4.68 37.30
CA GLU A 40 -13.86 5.19 36.12
C GLU A 40 -12.76 4.23 35.65
N ALA A 41 -11.94 3.71 36.57
CA ALA A 41 -10.91 2.74 36.22
C ALA A 41 -11.50 1.45 35.63
N ALA A 42 -12.64 0.98 36.16
CA ALA A 42 -13.37 -0.16 35.62
C ALA A 42 -13.87 0.11 34.20
N ARG A 43 -14.53 1.26 33.96
CA ARG A 43 -14.98 1.67 32.62
C ARG A 43 -13.84 1.76 31.61
N GLN A 44 -12.71 2.35 32.00
CA GLN A 44 -11.53 2.45 31.13
C GLN A 44 -10.94 1.08 30.80
N THR A 45 -10.94 0.15 31.76
CA THR A 45 -10.44 -1.22 31.54
C THR A 45 -11.35 -1.97 30.56
N GLU A 46 -12.68 -1.85 30.74
CA GLU A 46 -13.66 -2.46 29.85
C GLU A 46 -13.57 -1.88 28.43
N GLU A 47 -13.45 -0.56 28.30
CA GLU A 47 -13.31 0.10 27.00
C GLU A 47 -12.04 -0.34 26.27
N ARG A 48 -10.91 -0.44 26.97
CA ARG A 48 -9.65 -0.96 26.40
C ARG A 48 -9.80 -2.39 25.92
N ALA A 49 -10.36 -3.27 26.75
CA ALA A 49 -10.59 -4.66 26.37
C ALA A 49 -11.50 -4.77 25.12
N ARG A 50 -12.50 -3.90 25.01
CA ARG A 50 -13.38 -3.84 23.83
C ARG A 50 -12.65 -3.35 22.58
N GLN A 51 -11.77 -2.35 22.72
CA GLN A 51 -10.95 -1.85 21.62
C GLN A 51 -9.95 -2.90 21.15
N GLU A 52 -9.29 -3.60 22.08
CA GLU A 52 -8.36 -4.69 21.78
C GLU A 52 -9.06 -5.83 21.03
N LEU A 53 -10.24 -6.25 21.48
CA LEU A 53 -11.03 -7.28 20.78
C LEU A 53 -11.42 -6.83 19.36
N LYS A 54 -11.88 -5.58 19.19
CA LYS A 54 -12.17 -5.03 17.86
C LYS A 54 -10.93 -5.08 16.97
N GLN A 55 -9.76 -4.69 17.49
CA GLN A 55 -8.52 -4.71 16.73
C GLN A 55 -8.13 -6.13 16.31
N GLN A 56 -8.23 -7.10 17.22
CA GLN A 56 -7.95 -8.51 16.92
C GLN A 56 -8.88 -9.05 15.82
N GLU A 57 -10.18 -8.74 15.87
CA GLU A 57 -11.11 -9.16 14.83
C GLU A 57 -10.80 -8.50 13.47
N MET A 58 -10.42 -7.22 13.47
CA MET A 58 -10.01 -6.52 12.24
C MET A 58 -8.71 -7.08 11.67
N GLU A 59 -7.74 -7.46 12.52
CA GLU A 59 -6.49 -8.09 12.10
C GLU A 59 -6.75 -9.48 11.52
N ALA A 60 -7.61 -10.29 12.15
CA ALA A 60 -8.02 -11.58 11.61
C ALA A 60 -8.66 -11.45 10.21
N LEU A 61 -9.45 -10.41 9.95
CA LEU A 61 -10.00 -10.15 8.61
C LEU A 61 -8.89 -9.82 7.59
N ARG A 62 -7.84 -9.10 8.00
CA ARG A 62 -6.68 -8.81 7.15
C ARG A 62 -5.86 -10.06 6.86
N ASP A 63 -5.69 -10.95 7.82
CA ASP A 63 -4.98 -12.21 7.60
C ASP A 63 -5.70 -13.09 6.58
N VAL A 64 -7.04 -13.12 6.61
CA VAL A 64 -7.84 -13.94 5.70
C VAL A 64 -7.93 -13.36 4.29
N TYR A 65 -8.21 -12.06 4.17
CA TYR A 65 -8.48 -11.42 2.86
C TYR A 65 -7.30 -10.61 2.31
N GLY A 66 -6.20 -10.52 3.06
CA GLY A 66 -5.00 -9.77 2.73
C GLY A 66 -5.09 -8.28 3.09
N ASP A 67 -4.16 -7.51 2.56
CA ASP A 67 -4.02 -6.07 2.83
C ASP A 67 -5.09 -5.24 2.09
N LEU A 68 -6.33 -5.34 2.54
CA LEU A 68 -7.44 -4.52 2.07
C LEU A 68 -7.38 -3.13 2.68
N LEU A 69 -7.98 -2.14 1.99
CA LEU A 69 -8.08 -0.78 2.51
C LEU A 69 -8.74 -0.77 3.92
N PRO A 70 -8.29 0.11 4.84
CA PRO A 70 -8.84 0.16 6.19
C PRO A 70 -10.37 0.30 6.25
N GLY A 71 -10.95 1.09 5.33
CA GLY A 71 -12.41 1.26 5.23
C GLY A 71 -13.14 -0.02 4.81
N THR A 72 -12.53 -0.88 4.00
CA THR A 72 -13.10 -2.17 3.59
C THR A 72 -13.12 -3.15 4.76
N ILE A 73 -12.05 -3.19 5.56
CA ILE A 73 -11.98 -4.04 6.76
C ILE A 73 -12.99 -3.58 7.82
N ASP A 74 -13.12 -2.27 8.06
CA ASP A 74 -14.12 -1.75 9.01
C ASP A 74 -15.56 -2.05 8.53
N PHE A 75 -15.81 -1.93 7.21
CA PHE A 75 -17.07 -2.36 6.62
C PHE A 75 -17.35 -3.86 6.85
N PHE A 76 -16.37 -4.74 6.62
CA PHE A 76 -16.51 -6.18 6.87
C PHE A 76 -16.74 -6.51 8.34
N TYR A 77 -16.02 -5.84 9.24
CA TYR A 77 -16.24 -5.97 10.68
C TYR A 77 -17.70 -5.64 11.03
N HIS A 78 -18.20 -4.47 10.62
CA HIS A 78 -19.57 -4.05 10.91
C HIS A 78 -20.62 -4.95 10.24
N LEU A 79 -20.34 -5.47 9.05
CA LEU A 79 -21.22 -6.39 8.34
C LEU A 79 -21.30 -7.75 9.07
N GLY A 80 -20.16 -8.27 9.53
CA GLY A 80 -20.07 -9.49 10.34
C GLY A 80 -20.80 -9.36 11.68
N GLN A 81 -20.63 -8.23 12.37
CA GLN A 81 -21.32 -7.92 13.63
C GLN A 81 -22.86 -7.85 13.49
N ARG A 82 -23.38 -7.63 12.28
CA ARG A 82 -24.82 -7.69 11.97
C ARG A 82 -25.31 -9.10 11.58
N GLY A 83 -24.45 -10.11 11.66
CA GLY A 83 -24.79 -11.50 11.33
C GLY A 83 -24.63 -11.87 9.85
N HIS A 84 -24.06 -10.98 9.02
CA HIS A 84 -23.90 -11.20 7.58
C HIS A 84 -22.54 -11.85 7.24
N SER A 85 -22.14 -12.87 7.99
CA SER A 85 -20.83 -13.54 7.82
C SER A 85 -20.63 -14.12 6.42
N HIS A 86 -21.67 -14.70 5.82
CA HIS A 86 -21.60 -15.24 4.46
C HIS A 86 -21.29 -14.15 3.43
N LEU A 87 -21.90 -12.95 3.56
CA LEU A 87 -21.62 -11.84 2.64
C LEU A 87 -20.17 -11.35 2.78
N VAL A 88 -19.67 -11.24 4.01
CA VAL A 88 -18.25 -10.91 4.26
C VAL A 88 -17.33 -11.91 3.55
N GLN A 89 -17.62 -13.21 3.67
CA GLN A 89 -16.85 -14.25 2.99
C GLN A 89 -16.94 -14.13 1.47
N SER A 90 -18.15 -14.06 0.90
CA SER A 90 -18.33 -13.97 -0.55
C SER A 90 -17.61 -12.76 -1.15
N ILE A 91 -17.79 -11.57 -0.56
CA ILE A 91 -17.17 -10.34 -1.06
C ILE A 91 -15.65 -10.40 -0.85
N GLY A 92 -15.20 -10.84 0.32
CA GLY A 92 -13.77 -10.94 0.65
C GLY A 92 -13.02 -11.87 -0.31
N TRP A 93 -13.59 -13.03 -0.64
CA TRP A 93 -12.99 -13.95 -1.61
C TRP A 93 -12.96 -13.40 -3.03
N VAL A 94 -14.02 -12.72 -3.48
CA VAL A 94 -14.04 -12.09 -4.81
C VAL A 94 -12.97 -11.00 -4.92
N ILE A 95 -12.87 -10.11 -3.92
CA ILE A 95 -11.84 -9.05 -3.94
C ILE A 95 -10.44 -9.66 -3.97
N ARG A 96 -10.20 -10.70 -3.17
CA ARG A 96 -8.91 -11.40 -3.16
C ARG A 96 -8.61 -12.04 -4.51
N ALA A 97 -9.56 -12.76 -5.09
CA ALA A 97 -9.40 -13.40 -6.39
C ALA A 97 -9.12 -12.37 -7.51
N GLU A 98 -9.85 -11.26 -7.54
CA GLU A 98 -9.63 -10.17 -8.49
C GLU A 98 -8.24 -9.55 -8.35
N ARG A 99 -7.79 -9.31 -7.11
CA ARG A 99 -6.44 -8.80 -6.86
C ARG A 99 -5.37 -9.79 -7.31
N ASP A 100 -5.51 -11.05 -6.96
CA ASP A 100 -4.54 -12.09 -7.30
C ASP A 100 -4.50 -12.29 -8.83
N HIS A 101 -5.63 -12.20 -9.52
CA HIS A 101 -5.72 -12.19 -10.98
C HIS A 101 -5.06 -10.95 -11.60
N ALA A 102 -5.27 -9.76 -11.02
CA ALA A 102 -4.63 -8.53 -11.48
C ALA A 102 -3.11 -8.64 -11.38
N LEU A 103 -2.58 -9.11 -10.24
CA LEU A 103 -1.14 -9.33 -10.06
C LEU A 103 -0.57 -10.33 -11.08
N GLN A 104 -1.26 -11.46 -11.29
CA GLN A 104 -0.86 -12.44 -12.29
C GLN A 104 -0.87 -11.86 -13.71
N SER A 105 -1.88 -11.05 -14.05
CA SER A 105 -1.97 -10.39 -15.34
C SER A 105 -0.82 -9.41 -15.57
N GLU A 106 -0.43 -8.65 -14.53
CA GLU A 106 0.73 -7.75 -14.61
C GLU A 106 2.05 -8.50 -14.79
N ASP A 107 2.25 -9.60 -14.06
CA ASP A 107 3.44 -10.45 -14.18
C ASP A 107 3.51 -11.14 -15.54
N GLN A 108 2.38 -11.61 -16.07
CA GLN A 108 2.29 -12.19 -17.41
C GLN A 108 2.60 -11.15 -18.48
N GLU A 109 2.01 -9.96 -18.40
CA GLU A 109 2.29 -8.86 -19.33
C GLU A 109 3.78 -8.49 -19.30
N ARG A 110 4.36 -8.36 -18.10
CA ARG A 110 5.79 -8.10 -17.95
C ARG A 110 6.63 -9.19 -18.62
N SER A 111 6.31 -10.45 -18.37
CA SER A 111 7.05 -11.59 -18.93
C SER A 111 6.98 -11.61 -20.47
N GLN A 112 5.79 -11.38 -21.04
CA GLN A 112 5.59 -11.28 -22.48
C GLN A 112 6.41 -10.14 -23.09
N LEU A 113 6.38 -8.95 -22.48
CA LEU A 113 7.18 -7.82 -22.94
C LEU A 113 8.69 -8.12 -22.91
N ILE A 114 9.16 -8.79 -21.86
CA ILE A 114 10.57 -9.21 -21.75
C ILE A 114 10.94 -10.15 -22.90
N GLU A 115 10.13 -11.18 -23.16
CA GLU A 115 10.35 -12.13 -24.25
C GLU A 115 10.37 -11.43 -25.61
N GLU A 116 9.38 -10.57 -25.89
CA GLU A 116 9.29 -9.80 -27.13
C GLU A 116 10.52 -8.92 -27.36
N ILE A 117 10.94 -8.17 -26.33
CA ILE A 117 12.14 -7.31 -26.40
C ILE A 117 13.39 -8.15 -26.67
N MET A 118 13.55 -9.28 -25.99
CA MET A 118 14.73 -10.14 -26.17
C MET A 118 14.77 -10.76 -27.58
N MET A 119 13.63 -11.19 -28.14
CA MET A 119 13.53 -11.66 -29.52
C MET A 119 13.83 -10.54 -30.54
N LEU A 120 13.35 -9.33 -30.30
CA LEU A 120 13.67 -8.17 -31.16
C LEU A 120 15.16 -7.83 -31.06
N GLY A 121 15.73 -7.86 -29.85
CA GLY A 121 17.15 -7.69 -29.60
C GLY A 121 17.97 -8.69 -30.41
N GLU A 122 17.61 -9.98 -30.38
CA GLU A 122 18.27 -11.02 -31.18
C GLU A 122 18.22 -10.70 -32.68
N ARG A 123 17.05 -10.32 -33.21
CA ARG A 123 16.89 -9.93 -34.62
C ARG A 123 17.71 -8.71 -35.02
N MET A 124 17.99 -7.81 -34.08
CA MET A 124 18.83 -6.64 -34.24
C MET A 124 20.32 -6.92 -34.02
N GLY A 125 20.69 -8.14 -33.62
CA GLY A 125 22.05 -8.48 -33.20
C GLY A 125 22.46 -7.79 -31.89
N TYR A 126 21.48 -7.50 -31.03
CA TYR A 126 21.63 -6.77 -29.77
C TYR A 126 22.37 -5.45 -29.93
N SER A 127 22.08 -4.70 -30.99
CA SER A 127 22.63 -3.36 -31.18
C SER A 127 22.13 -2.39 -30.11
N GLY A 128 22.90 -1.34 -29.86
CA GLY A 128 22.47 -0.30 -28.93
C GLY A 128 21.29 0.50 -29.51
N MET A 129 20.35 0.91 -28.67
CA MET A 129 19.22 1.76 -29.07
C MET A 129 18.89 2.82 -28.01
N THR A 130 18.40 3.97 -28.47
CA THR A 130 17.97 5.08 -27.61
C THR A 130 16.45 5.07 -27.50
N LEU A 131 15.93 4.99 -26.27
CA LEU A 131 14.51 4.90 -25.96
C LEU A 131 13.81 6.26 -25.91
N GLY A 132 14.52 7.35 -26.13
CA GLY A 132 13.98 8.71 -26.03
C GLY A 132 13.62 9.10 -24.58
N ARG A 133 12.89 10.21 -24.45
CA ARG A 133 12.54 10.80 -23.15
C ARG A 133 11.20 10.26 -22.64
N LEU A 134 11.21 9.64 -21.47
CA LEU A 134 9.98 9.29 -20.75
C LEU A 134 9.39 10.52 -20.09
N ALA A 135 8.14 10.87 -20.41
CA ALA A 135 7.47 12.06 -19.88
C ALA A 135 7.31 12.06 -18.34
N ASN A 136 7.44 10.89 -17.69
CA ASN A 136 7.16 10.69 -16.27
C ASN A 136 8.38 10.27 -15.43
N CYS A 137 9.59 10.25 -15.99
CA CYS A 137 10.80 9.98 -15.22
C CYS A 137 11.47 11.32 -14.89
N ALA A 138 11.49 11.70 -13.61
CA ALA A 138 12.18 12.88 -13.11
C ALA A 138 13.70 12.69 -13.16
N GLY A 139 14.26 12.68 -14.36
CA GLY A 139 15.69 12.53 -14.61
C GLY A 139 16.08 13.18 -15.94
N PRO A 140 17.20 13.93 -16.00
CA PRO A 140 17.71 14.47 -17.25
C PRO A 140 18.45 13.36 -18.00
N GLY A 141 17.81 12.74 -18.99
CA GLY A 141 18.50 11.87 -19.93
C GLY A 141 17.58 11.10 -20.86
N ASP A 142 18.03 10.92 -22.09
CA ASP A 142 17.52 9.87 -22.97
C ASP A 142 17.98 8.52 -22.39
N PHE A 143 17.06 7.59 -22.20
CA PHE A 143 17.43 6.23 -21.79
C PHE A 143 18.02 5.51 -23.01
N ALA A 144 19.09 4.75 -22.81
CA ALA A 144 19.68 3.94 -23.87
C ALA A 144 19.95 2.52 -23.37
N ILE A 145 19.68 1.56 -24.23
CA ILE A 145 20.12 0.18 -24.06
C ILE A 145 21.44 0.07 -24.82
N LEU A 146 22.51 -0.26 -24.09
CA LEU A 146 23.81 -0.49 -24.70
C LEU A 146 23.80 -1.82 -25.49
N GLY A 147 24.69 -1.93 -26.45
CA GLY A 147 24.81 -3.14 -27.25
C GLY A 147 25.30 -4.35 -26.45
N GLY A 148 24.90 -5.54 -26.88
CA GLY A 148 25.25 -6.83 -26.29
C GLY A 148 24.15 -7.45 -25.43
N VAL A 149 24.08 -8.78 -25.44
CA VAL A 149 23.05 -9.58 -24.76
C VAL A 149 22.93 -9.23 -23.27
N ASP A 150 24.07 -9.08 -22.59
CA ASP A 150 24.11 -8.79 -21.15
C ASP A 150 23.47 -7.44 -20.81
N CYS A 151 23.65 -6.43 -21.67
CA CYS A 151 23.08 -5.11 -21.47
C CYS A 151 21.55 -5.14 -21.64
N TRP A 152 21.07 -5.88 -22.64
CA TRP A 152 19.63 -6.09 -22.86
C TRP A 152 19.00 -6.88 -21.73
N SER A 153 19.60 -7.99 -21.32
CA SER A 153 19.16 -8.81 -20.20
C SER A 153 19.09 -7.99 -18.91
N LYS A 154 20.15 -7.24 -18.60
CA LYS A 154 20.19 -6.35 -17.43
C LYS A 154 19.11 -5.29 -17.51
N PHE A 155 18.85 -4.70 -18.68
CA PHE A 155 17.78 -3.72 -18.86
C PHE A 155 16.42 -4.35 -18.54
N VAL A 156 16.06 -5.47 -19.18
CA VAL A 156 14.72 -6.06 -19.03
C VAL A 156 14.45 -6.55 -17.60
N SER A 157 15.48 -6.96 -16.86
CA SER A 157 15.34 -7.35 -15.45
C SER A 157 14.96 -6.18 -14.54
N HIS A 158 15.44 -4.97 -14.83
CA HIS A 158 15.29 -3.80 -13.94
C HIS A 158 14.31 -2.73 -14.47
N ALA A 159 13.95 -2.80 -15.75
CA ALA A 159 13.08 -1.83 -16.39
C ALA A 159 11.66 -1.88 -15.79
N SER A 160 11.04 -0.71 -15.64
CA SER A 160 9.61 -0.62 -15.33
C SER A 160 8.78 -1.12 -16.51
N ARG A 161 7.51 -1.46 -16.28
CA ARG A 161 6.61 -1.91 -17.37
C ARG A 161 6.52 -0.87 -18.50
N GLU A 162 6.46 0.41 -18.16
CA GLU A 162 6.42 1.47 -19.16
C GLU A 162 7.70 1.54 -20.00
N MET A 163 8.86 1.37 -19.36
CA MET A 163 10.14 1.27 -20.06
C MET A 163 10.19 0.05 -20.99
N LEU A 164 9.63 -1.09 -20.57
CA LEU A 164 9.56 -2.29 -21.40
C LEU A 164 8.67 -2.05 -22.64
N ARG A 165 7.47 -1.47 -22.48
CA ARG A 165 6.58 -1.13 -23.61
C ARG A 165 7.28 -0.20 -24.60
N GLN A 166 7.93 0.85 -24.11
CA GLN A 166 8.66 1.79 -24.95
C GLN A 166 9.87 1.13 -25.66
N ALA A 167 10.60 0.26 -24.96
CA ALA A 167 11.71 -0.49 -25.54
C ALA A 167 11.26 -1.43 -26.66
N ARG A 168 10.15 -2.13 -26.44
CA ARG A 168 9.53 -2.98 -27.46
C ARG A 168 9.16 -2.15 -28.70
N ASP A 169 8.43 -1.05 -28.52
CA ASP A 169 7.96 -0.23 -29.64
C ASP A 169 9.14 0.37 -30.42
N THR A 170 10.16 0.86 -29.71
CA THR A 170 11.39 1.38 -30.30
C THR A 170 12.15 0.31 -31.10
N ALA A 171 12.31 -0.89 -30.54
CA ALA A 171 12.95 -2.01 -31.21
C ALA A 171 12.19 -2.45 -32.47
N TYR A 172 10.86 -2.50 -32.43
CA TYR A 172 10.04 -2.77 -33.62
C TYR A 172 10.33 -1.78 -34.75
N TYR A 173 10.33 -0.47 -34.44
CA TYR A 173 10.64 0.55 -35.44
C TYR A 173 12.05 0.39 -36.03
N HIS A 174 13.04 0.04 -35.22
CA HIS A 174 14.40 -0.23 -35.70
C HIS A 174 14.45 -1.45 -36.63
N VAL A 175 13.79 -2.56 -36.27
CA VAL A 175 13.77 -3.77 -37.08
C VAL A 175 13.07 -3.52 -38.42
N GLU A 176 11.91 -2.89 -38.42
CA GLU A 176 11.18 -2.59 -39.65
C GLU A 176 11.93 -1.59 -40.55
N GLY A 177 12.47 -0.53 -39.95
CA GLY A 177 13.28 0.46 -40.67
C GLY A 177 14.51 -0.17 -41.33
N TYR A 178 15.18 -1.07 -40.61
CA TYR A 178 16.33 -1.82 -41.14
C TYR A 178 15.95 -2.73 -42.30
N GLN A 179 14.81 -3.45 -42.21
CA GLN A 179 14.32 -4.30 -43.28
C GLN A 179 14.00 -3.50 -44.55
N LYS A 180 13.28 -2.37 -44.42
CA LYS A 180 12.95 -1.48 -45.54
C LYS A 180 14.22 -0.91 -46.20
N SER A 181 15.21 -0.49 -45.41
CA SER A 181 16.50 -0.01 -45.93
C SER A 181 17.26 -1.10 -46.69
N ARG A 182 17.29 -2.34 -46.19
CA ARG A 182 17.92 -3.47 -46.90
C ARG A 182 17.21 -3.82 -48.20
N GLN A 183 15.88 -3.74 -48.26
CA GLN A 183 15.13 -3.98 -49.48
C GLN A 183 15.49 -2.95 -50.57
N ARG A 184 15.52 -1.65 -50.22
CA ARG A 184 15.94 -0.59 -51.15
C ARG A 184 17.35 -0.80 -51.69
N LEU A 185 18.31 -1.18 -50.84
CA LEU A 185 19.68 -1.46 -51.29
C LEU A 185 19.75 -2.62 -52.28
N LYS A 186 18.96 -3.69 -52.08
CA LYS A 186 18.88 -4.83 -53.01
C LYS A 186 18.24 -4.47 -54.34
N GLU A 187 17.30 -3.53 -54.36
CA GLU A 187 16.67 -3.04 -55.59
C GLU A 187 17.65 -2.18 -56.39
N LEU A 188 18.38 -1.28 -55.72
CA LEU A 188 19.41 -0.45 -56.35
C LEU A 188 20.55 -1.30 -56.93
N SER A 189 21.00 -2.35 -56.22
CA SER A 189 22.07 -3.23 -56.71
C SER A 189 21.68 -4.09 -57.92
N LYS A 190 20.38 -4.23 -58.22
CA LYS A 190 19.90 -4.95 -59.42
C LYS A 190 19.80 -4.07 -60.66
N GLN A 191 19.90 -2.76 -60.49
CA GLN A 191 19.84 -1.78 -61.58
C GLN A 191 21.23 -1.38 -62.11
N SER A 192 22.29 -1.86 -61.46
CA SER A 192 23.70 -1.70 -61.86
C SER A 192 24.18 -2.95 -62.58
#